data_AF-A0A453ALH7-F1
#
_entry.id   AF-A0A453ALH7-F1
#
_cell.length_a   1.000
_cell.length_b   1.000
_cell.length_c   1.000
_cell.angle_alpha   90.00
_cell.angle_beta   90.00
_cell.angle_gamma   90.00
#
_symmetry.space_group_name_H-M   'P 1'
#
loop_
_entity.id
_entity.type
_entity.pdbx_description
1 polymer ?
#
loop_
_entity_poly.entity_id
_entity_poly.type
_entity_poly.pdbx_seq_one_letter_code
_entity_poly.pdbx_strand_id
1 'polypeptide(L)'
;ANPLVLIDEIDKLGRGHSGDPASALLELLDPEQNINFLDHYLDVPIDLSKVLFVCTANVIDTIPNPLLDRMEIISIAGYITDEKMHIARDYLEKNTREACGIKPEQVEVTDAALLALIENYCREAGVRNLQKQIEKIYRKIALQLVRQGVSNEPALEAVIVTPSVEPTDGGSATIVKDEKLNDPAVKDPEEAKEPSLKETLVTEPALSTDTLSTPERATRTQTE
;
A
#
# COMPACT_ATOMS: atom_id res chain seq x y z
N ALA A 1 -7.30 9.60 28.37
CA ALA A 1 -6.07 9.58 27.55
C ALA A 1 -6.29 10.54 26.37
N ASN A 2 -5.23 11.11 25.80
CA ASN A 2 -5.33 12.06 24.68
C ASN A 2 -4.68 11.43 23.44
N PRO A 3 -5.37 10.50 22.75
CA PRO A 3 -4.79 9.81 21.62
C PRO A 3 -4.77 10.68 20.36
N LEU A 4 -3.88 10.33 19.43
CA LEU A 4 -3.94 10.78 18.04
C LEU A 4 -4.61 9.66 17.23
N VAL A 5 -5.70 10.01 16.54
CA VAL A 5 -6.45 9.11 15.66
C VAL A 5 -6.25 9.57 14.23
N LEU A 6 -5.67 8.70 13.40
CA LEU A 6 -5.54 8.91 11.96
C LEU A 6 -6.71 8.25 11.24
N ILE A 7 -7.49 9.03 10.51
CA ILE A 7 -8.54 8.54 9.62
C ILE A 7 -8.02 8.64 8.19
N ASP A 8 -7.68 7.50 7.61
CA ASP A 8 -7.07 7.44 6.29
C ASP A 8 -8.14 7.37 5.18
N GLU A 9 -7.90 8.06 4.07
CA GLU A 9 -8.72 8.04 2.85
C GLU A 9 -10.21 8.38 3.10
N ILE A 10 -10.48 9.49 3.80
CA ILE A 10 -11.87 9.96 4.06
C ILE A 10 -12.63 10.32 2.78
N ASP A 11 -11.90 10.58 1.69
CA ASP A 11 -12.42 10.83 0.35
C ASP A 11 -13.10 9.60 -0.27
N LYS A 12 -12.89 8.40 0.31
CA LYS A 12 -13.49 7.14 -0.13
C LYS A 12 -14.69 6.69 0.72
N LEU A 13 -15.20 7.55 1.59
CA LEU A 13 -16.41 7.27 2.38
C LEU A 13 -17.63 7.15 1.44
N GLY A 14 -17.95 5.90 1.06
CA GLY A 14 -19.10 5.59 0.23
C GLY A 14 -20.40 5.48 1.04
N ARG A 15 -21.53 5.78 0.39
CA ARG A 15 -22.86 5.46 0.94
C ARG A 15 -23.12 3.97 0.80
N GLY A 16 -22.86 3.23 1.87
CA GLY A 16 -23.24 1.82 1.96
C GLY A 16 -24.74 1.63 2.21
N HIS A 17 -25.21 0.40 2.08
CA HIS A 17 -26.60 0.02 2.38
C HIS A 17 -26.96 0.11 3.88
N SER A 18 -25.98 0.35 4.74
CA SER A 18 -26.10 0.40 6.21
C SER A 18 -26.22 1.81 6.79
N GLY A 19 -26.47 2.83 5.96
CA GLY A 19 -26.57 4.23 6.37
C GLY A 19 -25.41 5.09 5.86
N ASP A 20 -25.40 6.37 6.25
CA ASP A 20 -24.36 7.32 5.87
C ASP A 20 -23.30 7.41 7.00
N PRO A 21 -22.12 6.78 6.83
CA PRO A 21 -21.06 6.84 7.84
C PRO A 21 -20.55 8.27 8.06
N ALA A 22 -20.77 9.18 7.11
CA ALA A 22 -20.44 10.59 7.29
C ALA A 22 -21.17 11.21 8.47
N SER A 23 -22.40 10.77 8.79
CA SER A 23 -23.17 11.30 9.91
C SER A 23 -22.53 10.98 11.27
N ALA A 24 -22.03 9.76 11.45
CA ALA A 24 -21.32 9.38 12.68
C ALA A 24 -19.98 10.14 12.81
N LEU A 25 -19.30 10.38 11.69
CA LEU A 25 -18.08 11.18 11.67
C LEU A 25 -18.34 12.66 11.96
N LEU A 26 -19.50 13.19 11.56
CA LEU A 26 -19.89 14.56 11.93
C LEU A 26 -20.05 14.71 13.44
N GLU A 27 -20.74 13.78 14.11
CA GLU A 27 -20.89 13.79 15.57
C GLU A 27 -19.53 13.69 16.28
N LEU A 28 -18.64 12.84 15.76
CA LEU A 28 -17.33 12.58 16.35
C LEU A 28 -16.34 13.74 16.16
N LEU A 29 -16.38 14.43 15.02
CA LEU A 29 -15.48 15.54 14.69
C LEU A 29 -15.98 16.90 15.17
N ASP A 30 -17.26 17.02 15.50
CA ASP A 30 -17.85 18.26 16.02
C ASP A 30 -17.40 18.51 17.48
N PRO A 31 -16.64 19.59 17.77
CA PRO A 31 -16.21 19.92 19.13
C PRO A 31 -17.37 20.11 20.12
N GLU A 32 -18.57 20.45 19.63
CA GLU A 32 -19.75 20.63 20.48
C GLU A 32 -20.41 19.28 20.88
N GLN A 33 -20.26 18.24 20.05
CA GLN A 33 -20.93 16.95 20.25
C GLN A 33 -19.98 15.85 20.78
N ASN A 34 -18.69 15.95 20.48
CA ASN A 34 -17.71 14.91 20.78
C ASN A 34 -17.49 14.62 22.29
N ILE A 35 -17.95 15.50 23.20
CA ILE A 35 -17.90 15.30 24.66
C ILE A 35 -18.85 14.18 25.11
N ASN A 36 -19.96 13.99 24.39
CA ASN A 36 -21.01 13.02 24.72
C ASN A 36 -21.29 12.08 23.55
N PHE A 37 -20.25 11.66 22.82
CA PHE A 37 -20.39 10.76 21.69
C PHE A 37 -21.05 9.45 22.13
N LEU A 38 -22.16 9.08 21.50
CA LEU A 38 -22.91 7.88 21.85
C LEU A 38 -22.52 6.71 20.94
N ASP A 39 -21.82 5.73 21.51
CA ASP A 39 -21.60 4.45 20.83
C ASP A 39 -22.83 3.54 20.97
N HIS A 40 -23.42 3.12 19.85
CA HIS A 40 -24.62 2.28 19.82
C HIS A 40 -24.42 0.82 20.25
N TYR A 41 -23.19 0.37 20.45
CA TYR A 41 -22.90 -0.96 20.98
C TYR A 41 -22.75 -0.93 22.50
N LEU A 42 -22.13 0.13 23.02
CA LEU A 42 -21.89 0.29 24.46
C LEU A 42 -23.05 1.00 25.18
N ASP A 43 -23.88 1.78 24.48
CA ASP A 43 -24.98 2.59 25.03
C ASP A 43 -24.55 3.50 26.20
N VAL A 44 -23.29 3.93 26.19
CA VAL A 44 -22.69 4.83 27.19
C VAL A 44 -22.01 5.98 26.47
N PRO A 45 -22.22 7.25 26.90
CA PRO A 45 -21.56 8.39 26.31
C PRO A 45 -20.05 8.37 26.61
N ILE A 46 -19.24 8.66 25.59
CA ILE A 46 -17.78 8.71 25.66
C ILE A 46 -17.31 10.13 25.36
N ASP A 47 -16.38 10.64 26.19
CA ASP A 47 -15.73 11.94 25.98
C ASP A 47 -14.53 11.80 25.03
N LEU A 48 -14.67 12.35 23.82
CA LEU A 48 -13.65 12.41 22.77
C LEU A 48 -13.03 13.80 22.62
N SER A 49 -13.35 14.77 23.48
CA SER A 49 -12.90 16.17 23.36
C SER A 49 -11.38 16.36 23.38
N LYS A 50 -10.64 15.40 23.93
CA LYS A 50 -9.17 15.43 24.05
C LYS A 50 -8.45 14.58 22.99
N VAL A 51 -9.19 14.04 22.03
CA VAL A 51 -8.66 13.24 20.92
C VAL A 51 -8.25 14.16 19.79
N LEU A 52 -7.03 14.00 19.26
CA LEU A 52 -6.60 14.70 18.05
C LEU A 52 -6.92 13.83 16.83
N PHE A 53 -7.83 14.31 16.00
CA PHE A 53 -8.16 13.66 14.73
C PHE A 53 -7.32 14.24 13.59
N VAL A 54 -6.65 13.38 12.85
CA VAL A 54 -5.93 13.71 11.61
C VAL A 54 -6.59 12.93 10.50
N CYS A 55 -7.07 13.61 9.46
CA CYS A 55 -7.70 12.97 8.32
C CYS A 55 -6.82 13.10 7.08
N THR A 56 -6.74 12.06 6.25
CA THR A 56 -6.08 12.12 4.94
C THR A 56 -7.10 11.99 3.81
N ALA A 57 -6.83 12.67 2.70
CA ALA A 57 -7.63 12.59 1.50
C ALA A 57 -6.75 12.85 0.27
N ASN A 58 -7.05 12.18 -0.84
CA ASN A 58 -6.40 12.46 -2.11
C ASN A 58 -7.19 13.49 -2.92
N VAL A 59 -8.52 13.42 -2.86
CA VAL A 59 -9.42 14.33 -3.58
C VAL A 59 -10.36 15.00 -2.58
N ILE A 60 -10.29 16.33 -2.49
CA ILE A 60 -11.12 17.11 -1.54
C ILE A 60 -12.58 17.14 -1.98
N ASP A 61 -12.84 17.20 -3.28
CA ASP A 61 -14.17 17.38 -3.87
C ASP A 61 -15.14 16.22 -3.59
N THR A 62 -14.63 15.04 -3.22
CA THR A 62 -15.48 13.88 -2.89
C THR A 62 -15.93 13.88 -1.43
N ILE A 63 -15.33 14.73 -0.59
CA ILE A 63 -15.67 14.82 0.84
C ILE A 63 -16.93 15.67 0.99
N PRO A 64 -17.93 15.23 1.78
CA PRO A 64 -19.11 16.04 2.09
C PRO A 64 -18.74 17.40 2.70
N ASN A 65 -19.28 18.50 2.16
CA ASN A 65 -19.09 19.85 2.69
C ASN A 65 -19.29 19.99 4.22
N PRO A 66 -20.30 19.33 4.85
CA PRO A 66 -20.46 19.42 6.31
C PRO A 66 -19.27 18.92 7.13
N LEU A 67 -18.48 18.00 6.59
CA LEU A 67 -17.24 17.52 7.21
C LEU A 67 -16.10 18.51 6.96
N LEU A 68 -15.98 19.03 5.74
CA LEU A 68 -14.96 20.02 5.38
C LEU A 68 -15.07 21.30 6.22
N ASP A 69 -16.28 21.76 6.51
CA ASP A 69 -16.53 22.94 7.35
C ASP A 69 -16.02 22.78 8.80
N ARG A 70 -15.81 21.53 9.25
CA ARG A 70 -15.31 21.17 10.59
C ARG A 70 -13.83 20.78 10.59
N MET A 71 -13.15 20.87 9.46
CA MET A 71 -11.76 20.45 9.29
C MET A 71 -10.87 21.63 8.88
N GLU A 72 -9.63 21.63 9.36
CA GLU A 72 -8.59 22.48 8.80
C GLU A 72 -7.88 21.73 7.66
N ILE A 73 -7.87 22.31 6.46
CA ILE A 73 -7.28 21.69 5.27
C ILE A 73 -5.82 22.11 5.14
N ILE A 74 -4.92 21.13 5.17
CA ILE A 74 -3.48 21.32 4.90
C ILE A 74 -3.14 20.62 3.60
N SER A 75 -2.84 21.40 2.55
CA SER A 75 -2.45 20.85 1.25
C SER A 75 -0.96 20.50 1.24
N ILE A 76 -0.63 19.23 0.97
CA ILE A 76 0.74 18.76 0.83
C ILE A 76 1.05 18.62 -0.66
N ALA A 77 2.04 19.39 -1.14
CA ALA A 77 2.49 19.32 -2.51
C ALA A 77 3.36 18.07 -2.76
N GLY A 78 3.49 17.69 -4.03
CA GLY A 78 4.46 16.67 -4.44
C GLY A 78 5.90 17.14 -4.31
N TYR A 79 6.83 16.19 -4.31
CA TYR A 79 8.25 16.48 -4.12
C TYR A 79 8.96 16.83 -5.43
N ILE A 80 9.86 17.81 -5.38
CA ILE A 80 10.81 18.08 -6.49
C ILE A 80 11.95 17.05 -6.50
N THR A 81 12.69 16.95 -7.60
CA THR A 81 13.79 15.98 -7.74
C THR A 81 14.81 16.08 -6.61
N ASP A 82 15.20 17.29 -6.22
CA ASP A 82 16.18 17.51 -5.15
C ASP A 82 15.65 17.06 -3.78
N GLU A 83 14.37 17.32 -3.49
CA GLU A 83 13.71 16.82 -2.27
C GLU A 83 13.66 15.29 -2.26
N LYS A 84 13.33 14.67 -3.39
CA LYS A 84 13.34 13.21 -3.52
C LYS A 84 14.73 12.62 -3.33
N MET A 85 15.78 13.30 -3.80
CA MET A 85 17.16 12.89 -3.57
C MET A 85 17.49 12.87 -2.08
N HIS A 86 17.13 13.93 -1.34
CA HIS A 86 17.33 13.99 0.11
C HIS A 86 16.52 12.92 0.85
N ILE A 87 15.25 12.76 0.51
CA ILE A 87 14.39 11.73 1.11
C ILE A 87 14.94 10.32 0.83
N ALA A 88 15.41 10.07 -0.39
CA ALA A 88 16.00 8.80 -0.78
C ALA A 88 17.24 8.48 0.05
N ARG A 89 18.14 9.44 0.21
CA ARG A 89 19.42 9.24 0.91
C ARG A 89 19.24 9.08 2.41
N ASP A 90 18.50 10.00 3.03
CA ASP A 90 18.43 10.10 4.49
C ASP A 90 17.48 9.06 5.10
N TYR A 91 16.44 8.66 4.35
CA TYR A 91 15.38 7.79 4.86
C TYR A 91 15.26 6.48 4.07
N LEU A 92 14.99 6.55 2.76
CA LEU A 92 14.60 5.33 2.01
C LEU A 92 15.75 4.31 1.91
N GLU A 93 16.94 4.77 1.54
CA GLU A 93 18.14 3.95 1.42
C GLU A 93 18.50 3.34 2.78
N LYS A 94 18.57 4.19 3.82
CA LYS A 94 18.92 3.77 5.18
C LYS A 94 17.95 2.72 5.72
N ASN A 95 16.64 3.00 5.65
CA ASN A 95 15.61 2.09 6.14
C ASN A 95 15.61 0.77 5.36
N THR A 96 15.75 0.83 4.04
CA THR A 96 15.79 -0.37 3.19
C THR A 96 17.02 -1.22 3.46
N ARG A 97 18.19 -0.59 3.60
CA ARG A 97 19.44 -1.26 3.91
C ARG A 97 19.38 -1.98 5.25
N GLU A 98 18.86 -1.31 6.28
CA GLU A 98 18.65 -1.87 7.62
C GLU A 98 17.65 -3.04 7.56
N ALA A 99 16.52 -2.89 6.86
CA ALA A 99 15.54 -3.95 6.68
C ALA A 99 16.07 -5.18 5.94
N CYS A 100 17.04 -5.00 5.03
CA CYS A 100 17.70 -6.10 4.32
C CYS A 100 18.89 -6.71 5.10
N GLY A 101 19.27 -6.14 6.24
CA GLY A 101 20.41 -6.60 7.03
C GLY A 101 21.77 -6.40 6.35
N ILE A 102 21.86 -5.46 5.41
CA ILE A 102 23.10 -5.17 4.67
C ILE A 102 23.93 -4.17 5.47
N LYS A 103 25.22 -4.47 5.67
CA LYS A 103 26.13 -3.56 6.36
C LYS A 103 26.53 -2.39 5.45
N PRO A 104 26.84 -1.20 6.02
CA PRO A 104 27.23 -0.03 5.24
C PRO A 104 28.40 -0.27 4.29
N GLU A 105 29.34 -1.14 4.67
CA GLU A 105 30.56 -1.39 3.91
C GLU A 105 30.35 -2.35 2.73
N GLN A 106 29.20 -3.01 2.65
CA GLN A 106 28.90 -4.01 1.63
C GLN A 106 28.29 -3.41 0.37
N VAL A 107 27.69 -2.22 0.45
CA VAL A 107 26.97 -1.58 -0.65
C VAL A 107 27.16 -0.08 -0.58
N GLU A 108 27.66 0.48 -1.67
CA GLU A 108 27.71 1.92 -1.90
C GLU A 108 26.76 2.27 -3.04
N VAL A 109 25.79 3.15 -2.78
CA VAL A 109 24.92 3.73 -3.80
C VAL A 109 25.42 5.13 -4.10
N THR A 110 25.72 5.42 -5.36
CA THR A 110 26.17 6.74 -5.81
C THR A 110 24.97 7.66 -6.04
N ASP A 111 25.17 8.96 -5.83
CA ASP A 111 24.13 9.97 -6.04
C ASP A 111 23.64 9.97 -7.50
N ALA A 112 24.55 9.75 -8.45
CA ALA A 112 24.21 9.62 -9.87
C ALA A 112 23.26 8.44 -10.14
N ALA A 113 23.42 7.32 -9.42
CA ALA A 113 22.52 6.17 -9.56
C ALA A 113 21.12 6.47 -9.00
N LEU A 114 21.04 7.17 -7.85
CA LEU A 114 19.76 7.60 -7.27
C LEU A 114 19.05 8.62 -8.16
N LEU A 115 19.79 9.59 -8.70
CA LEU A 115 19.25 10.60 -9.61
C LEU A 115 18.72 9.94 -10.89
N ALA A 116 19.50 9.06 -11.49
CA ALA A 116 19.07 8.30 -12.67
C ALA A 116 17.81 7.45 -12.38
N LEU A 117 17.68 6.91 -11.16
CA LEU A 117 16.52 6.15 -10.75
C LEU A 117 15.28 7.04 -10.64
N ILE A 118 15.41 8.22 -10.03
CA ILE A 118 14.31 9.18 -9.89
C ILE A 118 13.81 9.65 -11.26
N GLU A 119 14.70 10.09 -12.14
CA GLU A 119 14.35 10.67 -13.44
C GLU A 119 13.79 9.64 -14.44
N ASN A 120 14.38 8.45 -14.49
CA ASN A 120 14.06 7.46 -15.51
C ASN A 120 12.97 6.46 -15.08
N TYR A 121 12.82 6.20 -13.78
CA TYR A 121 11.94 5.11 -13.29
C TYR A 121 10.82 5.57 -12.36
N CYS A 122 10.88 6.80 -11.80
CA CYS A 122 9.95 7.23 -10.74
C CYS A 122 9.24 8.56 -11.05
N ARG A 123 8.40 8.54 -12.09
CA ARG A 123 7.54 9.67 -12.51
C ARG A 123 6.22 9.70 -11.73
N GLU A 124 6.30 10.05 -10.45
CA GLU A 124 5.13 10.25 -9.57
C GLU A 124 5.33 11.51 -8.71
N ALA A 125 4.29 12.02 -8.05
CA ALA A 125 4.42 13.17 -7.14
C ALA A 125 5.09 12.78 -5.81
N GLY A 126 4.85 11.55 -5.34
CA GLY A 126 5.41 11.01 -4.10
C GLY A 126 6.75 10.29 -4.26
N VAL A 127 7.04 9.41 -3.29
CA VAL A 127 8.26 8.60 -3.23
C VAL A 127 7.98 7.09 -3.08
N ARG A 128 6.74 6.65 -3.28
CA ARG A 128 6.32 5.26 -3.09
C ARG A 128 6.94 4.31 -4.12
N ASN A 129 6.92 4.68 -5.40
CA ASN A 129 7.60 3.93 -6.46
C ASN A 129 9.12 4.01 -6.30
N LEU A 130 9.65 5.17 -5.89
CA LEU A 130 11.07 5.35 -5.57
C LEU A 130 11.52 4.35 -4.49
N GLN A 131 10.78 4.27 -3.38
CA GLN A 131 11.01 3.27 -2.33
C GLN A 131 10.97 1.83 -2.88
N LYS A 132 9.95 1.47 -3.66
CA LYS A 132 9.84 0.12 -4.26
C LYS A 132 11.04 -0.25 -5.13
N GLN A 133 11.55 0.69 -5.92
CA GLN A 133 12.73 0.42 -6.77
C GLN A 133 13.99 0.24 -5.92
N ILE A 134 14.19 1.07 -4.90
CA ILE A 134 15.31 0.94 -3.95
C ILE A 134 15.23 -0.42 -3.24
N GLU A 135 14.08 -0.80 -2.69
CA GLU A 135 13.85 -2.13 -2.09
C GLU A 135 14.16 -3.28 -3.04
N LYS A 136 13.77 -3.16 -4.31
CA LYS A 136 14.05 -4.17 -5.34
C LYS A 136 15.55 -4.31 -5.61
N ILE A 137 16.28 -3.20 -5.63
CA ILE A 137 17.74 -3.19 -5.82
C ILE A 137 18.42 -3.85 -4.61
N TYR A 138 18.11 -3.40 -3.39
CA TYR A 138 18.72 -3.95 -2.18
C TYR A 138 18.41 -5.45 -1.98
N ARG A 139 17.20 -5.90 -2.33
CA ARG A 139 16.84 -7.32 -2.29
C ARG A 139 17.69 -8.16 -3.26
N LYS A 140 17.98 -7.64 -4.45
CA LYS A 140 18.87 -8.31 -5.42
C LYS A 140 20.30 -8.36 -4.90
N ILE A 141 20.78 -7.29 -4.29
CA ILE A 141 22.14 -7.25 -3.73
C ILE A 141 22.26 -8.23 -2.57
N ALA A 142 21.28 -8.26 -1.65
CA ALA A 142 21.25 -9.24 -0.55
C ALA A 142 21.34 -10.68 -1.08
N LEU A 143 20.56 -11.01 -2.12
CA LEU A 143 20.60 -12.33 -2.75
C LEU A 143 21.98 -12.65 -3.35
N GLN A 144 22.63 -11.67 -4.00
CA GLN A 144 23.97 -11.84 -4.55
C GLN A 144 25.02 -12.05 -3.45
N LEU A 145 24.96 -11.30 -2.36
CA LEU A 145 25.86 -11.44 -1.22
C LEU A 145 25.75 -12.83 -0.58
N VAL A 146 24.53 -13.33 -0.39
CA VAL A 146 24.31 -14.70 0.13
C VAL A 146 24.87 -15.74 -0.83
N ARG A 147 24.58 -15.63 -2.14
CA ARG A 147 25.09 -16.58 -3.15
C ARG A 147 26.63 -16.60 -3.24
N GLN A 148 27.27 -15.44 -3.15
CA GLN A 148 28.73 -15.32 -3.15
C GLN A 148 29.35 -15.86 -1.85
N GLY A 149 28.66 -15.69 -0.71
CA GLY A 149 29.04 -16.33 0.56
C GLY A 149 28.99 -17.86 0.50
N VAL A 150 27.96 -18.42 -0.16
CA VAL A 150 27.80 -19.88 -0.34
C VAL A 150 28.86 -20.47 -1.28
N SER A 151 29.41 -19.71 -2.23
CA SER A 151 30.50 -20.18 -3.10
C SER A 151 31.88 -20.27 -2.42
N ASN A 152 32.02 -19.81 -1.17
CA ASN A 152 33.27 -19.82 -0.41
C ASN A 152 33.32 -20.87 0.72
N GLU A 153 32.32 -21.73 0.86
CA GLU A 153 32.43 -22.93 1.69
C GLU A 153 32.90 -24.11 0.84
N PRO A 154 33.98 -24.83 1.21
CA PRO A 154 34.32 -26.07 0.53
C PRO A 154 33.17 -27.05 0.77
N ALA A 155 32.73 -27.74 -0.28
CA ALA A 155 31.73 -28.79 -0.19
C ALA A 155 32.14 -29.78 0.90
N LEU A 156 31.49 -29.71 2.07
CA LEU A 156 31.65 -30.70 3.11
C LEU A 156 31.01 -31.99 2.60
N GLU A 157 31.86 -32.97 2.36
CA GLU A 157 31.53 -34.32 1.96
C GLU A 157 30.41 -34.88 2.85
N ALA A 158 29.39 -35.45 2.23
CA ALA A 158 28.30 -36.12 2.91
C ALA A 158 28.86 -37.29 3.76
N VAL A 159 28.86 -37.11 5.07
CA VAL A 159 29.14 -38.18 6.03
C VAL A 159 27.97 -39.17 6.00
N ILE A 160 28.20 -40.34 5.40
CA ILE A 160 27.31 -41.49 5.48
C ILE A 160 27.36 -42.01 6.92
N VAL A 161 26.30 -41.77 7.69
CA VAL A 161 26.14 -42.37 9.02
C VAL A 161 25.63 -43.81 8.84
N THR A 162 26.51 -44.78 9.08
CA THR A 162 26.13 -46.17 9.32
C THR A 162 25.63 -46.31 10.76
N PRO A 163 24.40 -46.82 11.02
CA PRO A 163 24.00 -47.16 12.38
C PRO A 163 24.55 -48.56 12.72
N SER A 164 25.49 -48.60 13.68
CA SER A 164 25.89 -49.84 14.34
C SER A 164 24.95 -50.09 15.52
N VAL A 165 24.21 -51.19 15.48
CA VAL A 165 23.37 -51.68 16.58
C VAL A 165 24.13 -52.80 17.29
N GLU A 166 24.20 -52.75 18.62
CA GLU A 166 24.40 -53.94 19.46
C GLU A 166 23.36 -53.99 20.59
N PRO A 167 23.00 -55.19 21.07
CA PRO A 167 21.73 -55.47 21.73
C PRO A 167 21.87 -55.78 23.23
N THR A 168 20.93 -55.33 24.06
CA THR A 168 20.63 -55.98 25.35
C THR A 168 19.15 -55.90 25.70
N ASP A 169 18.48 -56.99 25.31
CA ASP A 169 17.61 -57.89 26.08
C ASP A 169 16.82 -57.41 27.32
N GLY A 170 15.54 -57.82 27.33
CA GLY A 170 14.60 -57.88 28.46
C GLY A 170 13.71 -56.65 28.65
N GLY A 171 12.40 -56.64 28.39
CA GLY A 171 11.47 -57.71 28.09
C GLY A 171 10.07 -57.30 28.60
N SER A 172 9.18 -56.95 27.66
CA SER A 172 7.73 -57.27 27.58
C SER A 172 7.13 -56.32 26.54
N ALA A 173 6.96 -56.76 25.28
CA ALA A 173 5.79 -57.51 24.82
C ALA A 173 4.51 -56.65 25.00
N THR A 174 3.71 -56.34 23.97
CA THR A 174 3.52 -57.04 22.71
C THR A 174 2.55 -56.26 21.80
N ILE A 175 2.67 -56.52 20.48
CA ILE A 175 1.58 -56.71 19.49
C ILE A 175 0.84 -55.43 18.98
N VAL A 176 0.67 -55.16 17.68
CA VAL A 176 0.93 -55.91 16.42
C VAL A 176 0.65 -55.03 15.20
N LYS A 177 1.47 -55.26 14.16
CA LYS A 177 1.26 -55.18 12.69
C LYS A 177 0.97 -53.82 12.04
N ASP A 178 1.90 -53.33 11.20
CA ASP A 178 2.16 -53.77 9.81
C ASP A 178 0.98 -53.35 8.91
N GLU A 179 1.17 -52.67 7.79
CA GLU A 179 2.20 -52.85 6.79
C GLU A 179 2.08 -51.72 5.74
N LYS A 180 3.23 -51.28 5.19
CA LYS A 180 3.55 -51.08 3.75
C LYS A 180 2.55 -50.30 2.88
N LEU A 181 2.88 -49.52 1.87
CA LEU A 181 3.99 -49.32 0.92
C LEU A 181 3.44 -48.14 0.08
N ASN A 182 4.14 -47.17 -0.50
CA ASN A 182 5.12 -47.26 -1.57
C ASN A 182 5.19 -45.82 -2.12
N ASP A 183 6.38 -45.30 -2.38
CA ASP A 183 6.59 -44.33 -3.46
C ASP A 183 6.44 -45.09 -4.81
N PRO A 184 6.15 -44.47 -5.98
CA PRO A 184 7.02 -43.41 -6.51
C PRO A 184 6.41 -42.37 -7.50
N ALA A 185 7.17 -41.29 -7.67
CA ALA A 185 7.56 -40.66 -8.94
C ALA A 185 6.53 -40.22 -10.02
N VAL A 186 6.59 -38.89 -10.28
CA VAL A 186 6.71 -38.24 -11.61
C VAL A 186 5.53 -38.34 -12.59
N LYS A 187 4.95 -37.18 -12.91
CA LYS A 187 4.73 -36.66 -14.29
C LYS A 187 3.92 -35.33 -14.27
N ASP A 188 4.53 -34.24 -14.73
CA ASP A 188 3.85 -33.29 -15.64
C ASP A 188 3.70 -34.00 -17.02
N PRO A 189 2.84 -33.58 -17.98
CA PRO A 189 2.25 -32.24 -18.20
C PRO A 189 0.77 -32.24 -18.66
N GLU A 190 0.11 -31.08 -18.74
CA GLU A 190 -0.64 -30.66 -19.96
C GLU A 190 -1.24 -29.25 -19.85
N GLU A 191 -1.15 -28.55 -20.99
CA GLU A 191 -1.73 -27.25 -21.32
C GLU A 191 -3.27 -27.27 -21.35
N ALA A 192 -3.91 -26.12 -21.13
CA ALA A 192 -4.61 -25.38 -22.20
C ALA A 192 -5.80 -24.53 -21.70
N LYS A 193 -5.89 -23.35 -22.33
CA LYS A 193 -7.09 -22.55 -22.66
C LYS A 193 -7.67 -21.56 -21.64
N GLU A 194 -7.31 -20.29 -21.88
CA GLU A 194 -8.25 -19.17 -21.85
C GLU A 194 -9.48 -19.43 -22.74
N PRO A 195 -10.60 -18.73 -22.48
CA PRO A 195 -11.05 -17.82 -23.52
C PRO A 195 -11.51 -16.44 -23.00
N SER A 196 -11.14 -15.45 -23.81
CA SER A 196 -11.64 -14.09 -23.94
C SER A 196 -13.14 -14.00 -24.31
N LEU A 197 -13.87 -13.03 -23.76
CA LEU A 197 -15.06 -12.41 -24.38
C LEU A 197 -15.07 -10.90 -23.99
N LYS A 198 -14.59 -10.02 -24.88
CA LYS A 198 -15.32 -9.23 -25.90
C LYS A 198 -15.76 -7.83 -25.42
N GLU A 199 -14.91 -6.84 -25.73
CA GLU A 199 -15.29 -5.44 -25.94
C GLU A 199 -16.29 -5.32 -27.11
N THR A 200 -17.25 -4.42 -27.00
CA THR A 200 -18.07 -3.96 -28.13
C THR A 200 -18.09 -2.44 -28.12
N LEU A 201 -17.33 -1.84 -29.05
CA LEU A 201 -17.47 -0.43 -29.44
C LEU A 201 -18.78 -0.26 -30.21
N VAL A 202 -19.50 0.84 -29.94
CA VAL A 202 -20.45 1.43 -30.88
C VAL A 202 -20.16 2.93 -31.00
N THR A 203 -20.06 3.34 -32.25
CA THR A 203 -19.69 4.63 -32.84
C THR A 203 -20.79 5.72 -32.74
N GLU A 204 -20.34 6.98 -32.77
CA GLU A 204 -21.14 8.21 -32.96
C GLU A 204 -21.97 8.21 -34.26
N PRO A 205 -22.90 9.19 -34.40
CA PRO A 205 -22.65 10.21 -35.43
C PRO A 205 -23.01 11.66 -35.02
N ALA A 206 -22.48 12.60 -35.81
CA ALA A 206 -22.63 14.06 -35.73
C ALA A 206 -23.74 14.63 -36.65
N LEU A 207 -23.89 15.98 -36.58
CA LEU A 207 -24.71 16.96 -37.35
C LEU A 207 -26.14 17.24 -36.80
N SER A 208 -26.66 18.46 -36.67
CA SER A 208 -26.63 19.70 -37.49
C SER A 208 -27.23 20.89 -36.69
N THR A 209 -26.62 22.08 -36.63
CA THR A 209 -26.97 23.38 -37.29
C THR A 209 -28.45 23.75 -37.47
N ASP A 210 -28.91 24.83 -36.81
CA ASP A 210 -29.71 25.96 -37.36
C ASP A 210 -30.05 26.96 -36.22
N THR A 211 -29.54 28.21 -36.17
CA THR A 211 -29.93 29.48 -36.84
C THR A 211 -30.95 30.36 -36.08
N LEU A 212 -30.65 31.67 -36.08
CA LEU A 212 -31.44 32.87 -35.70
C LEU A 212 -31.69 33.06 -34.17
N SER A 213 -31.44 34.20 -33.52
CA SER A 213 -31.61 35.60 -33.95
C SER A 213 -30.92 36.58 -32.97
N THR A 214 -30.35 37.66 -33.51
CA THR A 214 -30.12 38.99 -32.88
C THR A 214 -31.00 39.97 -33.67
N PRO A 215 -31.23 41.27 -33.33
CA PRO A 215 -30.70 42.13 -32.25
C PRO A 215 -31.85 42.85 -31.49
N GLU A 216 -31.69 43.75 -30.50
CA GLU A 216 -31.28 45.16 -30.64
C GLU A 216 -31.46 45.88 -29.27
N ARG A 217 -30.53 46.79 -28.92
CA ARG A 217 -30.66 48.10 -28.19
C ARG A 217 -31.35 48.17 -26.80
N ALA A 218 -30.92 48.98 -25.83
CA ALA A 218 -30.28 50.29 -25.91
C ALA A 218 -29.51 50.66 -24.63
N THR A 219 -28.42 51.40 -24.81
CA THR A 219 -27.78 52.28 -23.84
C THR A 219 -28.34 53.71 -23.96
N ARG A 220 -28.74 54.35 -22.84
CA ARG A 220 -28.64 55.80 -22.56
C ARG A 220 -29.15 56.11 -21.13
N THR A 221 -28.32 56.50 -20.16
CA THR A 221 -27.83 57.86 -19.79
C THR A 221 -28.90 58.83 -19.25
N GLN A 222 -28.74 59.24 -17.97
CA GLN A 222 -29.16 60.50 -17.27
C GLN A 222 -30.68 60.86 -17.32
N THR A 223 -31.35 61.39 -16.29
CA THR A 223 -31.05 62.49 -15.35
C THR A 223 -32.19 62.57 -14.31
N GLU A 224 -31.95 63.30 -13.21
CA GLU A 224 -32.85 63.72 -12.10
C GLU A 224 -33.08 62.75 -10.94
#